data_AF-A0A6G3RSF6-F1
#
_entry.id   AF-A0A6G3RSF6-F1
#
_cell.length_a   1.000
_cell.length_b   1.000
_cell.length_c   1.000
_cell.angle_alpha   90.00
_cell.angle_beta   90.00
_cell.angle_gamma   90.00
#
_symmetry.space_group_name_H-M   'P 1'
#
loop_
_entity.id
_entity.type
_entity.pdbx_description
1 polymer ?
#
loop_
_entity_poly.entity_id
_entity_poly.type
_entity_poly.pdbx_seq_one_letter_code
_entity_poly.pdbx_strand_id
1 'polypeptide(L)'
;MDAVRVALLREVLAGTEWPVATRRFAGTLRASVVPHGGGLLLVGTQAYEPWHLAAHLVDEAAWSGTPELTPTLVRHRVLATDPAHLSTGLGRIEAA
;
A
#
# COMPACT_ATOMS: atom_id res chain seq x y z
N MET A 1 0.92 19.14 -7.41
CA MET A 1 2.36 18.88 -7.20
C MET A 1 3.13 19.76 -8.19
N ASP A 2 4.23 20.40 -7.78
CA ASP A 2 5.04 21.26 -8.64
C ASP A 2 5.87 20.43 -9.63
N ALA A 3 5.62 20.58 -10.93
CA ALA A 3 6.25 19.80 -11.99
C ALA A 3 7.78 19.98 -12.05
N VAL A 4 8.28 21.17 -11.70
CA VAL A 4 9.73 21.45 -11.65
C VAL A 4 10.36 20.65 -10.52
N ARG A 5 9.75 20.67 -9.32
CA ARG A 5 10.22 19.90 -8.18
C ARG A 5 10.21 18.39 -8.44
N VAL A 6 9.21 17.88 -9.17
CA VAL A 6 9.14 16.46 -9.57
C VAL A 6 10.24 16.10 -10.57
N ALA A 7 10.52 16.96 -11.55
CA ALA A 7 11.59 16.74 -12.52
C ALA A 7 12.96 16.67 -11.84
N LEU A 8 13.25 17.61 -10.95
CA LEU A 8 14.50 17.63 -10.18
C LEU A 8 14.65 16.38 -9.29
N LEU A 9 13.57 15.96 -8.62
CA LEU A 9 13.59 14.72 -7.83
C LEU A 9 13.90 13.50 -8.70
N ARG A 10 13.32 13.43 -9.91
CA ARG A 10 13.59 12.33 -10.85
C ARG A 10 15.06 12.31 -11.27
N GLU A 11 15.66 13.46 -11.53
CA GLU A 11 17.10 13.55 -11.87
C GLU A 11 17.98 13.05 -10.73
N VAL A 12 17.71 13.49 -9.49
CA VAL A 12 18.44 13.01 -8.30
C VAL A 12 18.33 11.49 -8.13
N LEU A 13 17.15 10.93 -8.39
CA LEU A 13 16.91 9.49 -8.25
C LEU A 13 17.40 8.66 -9.44
N ALA A 14 17.68 9.27 -10.60
CA ALA A 14 18.03 8.55 -11.84
C ALA A 14 19.34 7.76 -11.72
N GLY A 15 20.25 8.18 -10.84
CA GLY A 15 21.49 7.45 -10.53
C GLY A 15 21.32 6.30 -9.53
N THR A 16 20.08 5.98 -9.14
CA THR A 16 19.77 4.94 -8.15
C THR A 16 18.83 3.90 -8.73
N GLU A 17 18.74 2.74 -8.07
CA GLU A 17 17.78 1.69 -8.43
C GLU A 17 16.32 2.05 -8.12
N TRP A 18 16.07 3.10 -7.34
CA TRP A 18 14.76 3.40 -6.78
C TRP A 18 13.67 3.58 -7.85
N PRO A 19 13.85 4.38 -8.93
CA PRO A 19 12.81 4.55 -9.93
C PRO A 19 12.44 3.26 -10.66
N VAL A 20 13.41 2.36 -10.88
CA VAL A 20 13.16 1.09 -11.55
C VAL A 20 12.48 0.11 -10.58
N ALA A 21 12.99 0.00 -9.36
CA ALA A 21 12.43 -0.86 -8.32
C ALA A 21 10.99 -0.48 -7.99
N THR A 22 10.68 0.81 -7.82
CA THR A 22 9.32 1.27 -7.53
C THR A 22 8.37 1.00 -8.69
N ARG A 23 8.79 1.20 -9.95
CA ARG A 23 7.95 0.86 -11.12
C ARG A 23 7.69 -0.64 -11.20
N ARG A 24 8.70 -1.47 -10.98
CA ARG A 24 8.55 -2.93 -10.96
C ARG A 24 7.60 -3.36 -9.85
N PHE A 25 7.77 -2.83 -8.64
CA PHE A 25 6.89 -3.09 -7.51
C PHE A 25 5.43 -2.72 -7.82
N ALA A 26 5.19 -1.51 -8.34
CA ALA A 26 3.84 -1.07 -8.72
C ALA A 26 3.23 -1.96 -9.81
N GLY A 27 4.02 -2.36 -10.80
CA GLY A 27 3.58 -3.27 -11.87
C GLY A 27 3.19 -4.65 -11.31
N THR A 28 4.02 -5.23 -10.44
CA THR A 28 3.71 -6.49 -9.77
C THR A 28 2.45 -6.38 -8.92
N LEU A 29 2.33 -5.32 -8.12
CA LEU A 29 1.17 -5.12 -7.26
C LEU A 29 -0.13 -5.07 -8.08
N ARG A 30 -0.15 -4.26 -9.15
CA ARG A 30 -1.33 -4.14 -10.03
C ARG A 30 -1.68 -5.46 -10.70
N ALA A 31 -0.69 -6.19 -11.21
CA ALA A 31 -0.91 -7.50 -11.84
C ALA A 31 -1.41 -8.56 -10.84
N SER A 32 -1.09 -8.41 -9.55
CA SER A 32 -1.56 -9.31 -8.50
C SER A 32 -2.99 -9.03 -8.04
N VAL A 33 -3.46 -7.78 -8.05
CA VAL A 33 -4.77 -7.43 -7.45
C VAL A 33 -5.89 -7.26 -8.48
N VAL A 34 -5.60 -6.72 -9.66
CA VAL A 34 -6.63 -6.38 -10.66
C VAL A 34 -7.37 -7.62 -11.17
N PRO A 35 -6.70 -8.73 -11.56
CA PRO A 35 -7.41 -9.93 -12.03
C PRO A 35 -8.30 -10.57 -10.96
N HIS A 36 -8.03 -10.32 -9.68
CA HIS A 36 -8.79 -10.86 -8.55
C HIS A 36 -9.90 -9.91 -8.06
N GLY A 37 -10.04 -8.73 -8.68
CA GLY A 37 -11.02 -7.72 -8.25
C GLY A 37 -10.69 -7.09 -6.89
N GLY A 38 -9.42 -7.08 -6.47
CA GLY A 38 -8.96 -6.52 -5.20
C GLY A 38 -8.62 -7.58 -4.15
N GLY A 39 -8.90 -7.27 -2.88
CA GLY A 39 -8.57 -8.15 -1.75
C GLY A 39 -7.11 -8.06 -1.27
N LEU A 40 -6.42 -6.96 -1.57
CA LEU A 40 -5.04 -6.76 -1.14
C LEU A 40 -4.96 -6.73 0.40
N LEU A 41 -4.31 -7.74 0.97
CA LEU A 41 -3.97 -7.75 2.39
C LEU A 41 -2.57 -7.18 2.57
N LEU A 42 -2.47 -6.15 3.40
CA LEU A 42 -1.18 -5.58 3.79
C LEU A 42 -0.89 -5.98 5.23
N VAL A 43 0.06 -6.90 5.40
CA VAL A 43 0.40 -7.50 6.69
C VAL A 43 1.79 -7.05 7.09
N GLY A 44 1.90 -6.48 8.29
CA GLY A 44 3.17 -6.11 8.88
C GLY A 44 3.87 -7.26 9.61
N THR A 45 4.97 -6.92 10.27
CA THR A 45 5.52 -7.76 11.34
C THR A 45 5.02 -7.24 12.69
N GLN A 46 5.22 -8.00 13.76
CA GLN A 46 4.89 -7.53 15.11
C GLN A 46 5.62 -6.23 15.47
N ALA A 47 6.82 -6.01 14.94
CA ALA A 47 7.63 -4.82 15.20
C ALA A 47 7.33 -3.65 14.25
N TYR A 48 6.67 -3.91 13.11
CA TYR A 48 6.45 -2.91 12.08
C TYR A 48 5.09 -3.08 11.42
N GLU A 49 4.18 -2.15 11.69
CA GLU A 49 2.89 -2.04 11.01
C GLU A 49 3.02 -1.09 9.79
N PRO A 50 2.70 -1.54 8.57
CA PRO A 50 2.91 -0.80 7.33
C PRO A 50 1.79 0.22 7.06
N TRP A 51 1.33 0.94 8.09
CA TRP A 51 0.18 1.83 8.00
C TRP A 51 0.38 2.99 7.02
N HIS A 52 1.60 3.52 6.91
CA HIS A 52 1.94 4.55 5.93
C HIS A 52 1.77 4.06 4.49
N LEU A 53 2.18 2.82 4.22
CA LEU A 53 2.01 2.23 2.89
C LEU A 53 0.53 1.99 2.60
N ALA A 54 -0.26 1.57 3.60
CA ALA A 54 -1.71 1.45 3.45
C ALA A 54 -2.32 2.78 3.02
N ALA A 55 -1.99 3.89 3.69
CA ALA A 55 -2.48 5.23 3.34
C ALA A 55 -2.09 5.63 1.91
N HIS A 56 -0.83 5.45 1.51
CA HIS A 56 -0.39 5.77 0.15
C HIS A 56 -1.04 4.90 -0.93
N LEU A 57 -1.37 3.64 -0.63
CA LEU A 57 -2.10 2.80 -1.56
C LEU A 57 -3.55 3.23 -1.73
N VAL A 58 -4.20 3.78 -0.70
CA VAL A 58 -5.53 4.40 -0.83
C VAL A 58 -5.46 5.62 -1.75
N ASP A 59 -4.47 6.50 -1.56
CA ASP A 59 -4.27 7.66 -2.43
C ASP A 59 -3.99 7.24 -3.88
N GLU A 60 -3.12 6.25 -4.08
CA GLU A 60 -2.79 5.72 -5.40
C GLU A 60 -4.00 5.07 -6.08
N ALA A 61 -4.82 4.32 -5.33
CA ALA A 61 -6.06 3.74 -5.85
C ALA A 61 -6.98 4.85 -6.40
N ALA A 62 -7.11 5.96 -5.66
CA ALA A 62 -7.90 7.12 -6.07
C ALA A 62 -7.30 7.84 -7.28
N TRP A 63 -5.98 8.06 -7.32
CA TRP A 63 -5.32 8.79 -8.42
C TRP A 63 -5.22 7.99 -9.72
N SER A 64 -5.01 6.68 -9.62
CA SER A 64 -4.87 5.79 -10.78
C SER A 64 -6.20 5.24 -11.30
N GLY A 65 -7.30 5.46 -10.58
CA GLY A 65 -8.60 4.84 -10.89
C GLY A 65 -8.58 3.32 -10.78
N THR A 66 -7.69 2.75 -9.95
CA THR A 66 -7.57 1.31 -9.71
C THR A 66 -7.99 0.99 -8.28
N PRO A 67 -9.31 0.90 -7.99
CA PRO A 67 -9.82 0.71 -6.63
C PRO A 67 -9.30 -0.58 -5.96
N GLU A 68 -8.91 -1.59 -6.74
CA GLU A 68 -8.35 -2.88 -6.28
C GLU A 68 -7.06 -2.74 -5.48
N LEU A 69 -6.37 -1.59 -5.59
CA LEU A 69 -5.18 -1.28 -4.80
C LEU A 69 -5.49 -0.90 -3.34
N THR A 70 -6.74 -0.56 -3.01
CA THR A 70 -7.16 -0.21 -1.65
C THR A 70 -6.93 -1.40 -0.71
N PRO A 71 -5.97 -1.33 0.23
CA PRO A 71 -5.60 -2.48 1.03
C PRO A 71 -6.48 -2.61 2.28
N THR A 72 -6.62 -3.84 2.77
CA THR A 72 -6.94 -4.08 4.17
C THR A 72 -5.64 -4.16 4.97
N LEU A 73 -5.42 -3.21 5.87
CA LEU A 73 -4.31 -3.26 6.82
C LEU A 73 -4.62 -4.31 7.90
N VAL A 74 -3.83 -5.39 7.92
CA VAL A 74 -3.93 -6.43 8.96
C VAL A 74 -2.91 -6.11 10.04
N ARG A 75 -3.41 -5.89 11.26
CA ARG A 75 -2.63 -5.45 12.41
C ARG A 75 -2.26 -6.60 13.33
N HIS A 76 -1.08 -6.53 13.91
CA HIS A 76 -0.66 -7.50 14.93
C HIS A 76 -1.32 -7.21 16.27
N ARG A 77 -1.64 -5.94 16.53
CA ARG A 77 -2.37 -5.51 17.72
C ARG A 77 -3.53 -4.60 17.33
N VAL A 78 -4.73 -5.04 17.67
CA VAL A 78 -5.96 -4.24 17.56
C VAL A 78 -6.46 -3.94 18.97
N LEU A 79 -6.77 -2.68 19.25
CA LEU A 79 -7.42 -2.25 20.47
C LEU A 79 -8.93 -2.21 20.25
N ALA A 80 -9.71 -2.47 21.30
CA ALA A 80 -11.18 -2.45 21.23
C ALA A 80 -11.75 -1.08 20.82
N THR A 81 -10.99 -0.01 21.03
CA THR A 81 -11.34 1.37 20.68
C THR A 81 -10.86 1.78 19.29
N ASP A 82 -10.15 0.91 18.57
CA ASP A 82 -9.66 1.26 17.24
C ASP A 82 -10.84 1.45 16.27
N PRO A 83 -10.75 2.45 15.35
CA PRO A 83 -11.73 2.62 14.30
C PRO A 83 -11.88 1.34 13.46
N ALA A 84 -13.08 1.04 12.97
CA ALA A 84 -13.36 -0.21 12.26
C ALA A 84 -12.37 -0.53 11.11
N HIS A 85 -11.90 0.49 10.38
CA HIS A 85 -10.93 0.33 9.28
C HIS A 85 -9.50 0.01 9.74
N LEU A 86 -9.22 0.12 11.04
CA LEU A 86 -7.96 -0.26 11.71
C LEU A 86 -8.15 -1.47 12.65
N SER A 87 -9.32 -2.09 12.66
CA SER A 87 -9.66 -3.17 13.61
C SER A 87 -9.53 -4.58 13.03
N THR A 88 -8.89 -4.73 11.88
CA THR A 88 -8.60 -6.04 11.29
C THR A 88 -7.30 -6.59 11.86
N GLY A 89 -7.41 -7.61 12.73
CA GLY A 89 -6.27 -8.32 13.31
C GLY A 89 -6.08 -9.72 12.73
N LEU A 90 -4.95 -10.38 13.04
CA LEU A 90 -4.60 -11.72 12.54
C LEU A 90 -5.67 -12.78 12.84
N GLY A 91 -6.27 -12.77 14.04
CA GLY A 91 -7.32 -13.73 14.39
C GLY A 91 -8.59 -13.61 13.53
N ARG A 92 -8.85 -12.44 12.94
CA ARG A 92 -9.96 -12.27 11.98
C ARG A 92 -9.66 -12.96 10.65
N ILE A 93 -8.39 -12.98 10.23
CA ILE A 93 -7.95 -13.68 9.03
C ILE A 93 -7.94 -15.20 9.26
N GLU A 94 -7.54 -15.65 10.44
CA GLU A 94 -7.55 -17.07 10.81
C GLU A 94 -8.98 -17.67 10.83
N ALA A 95 -9.99 -16.85 11.12
CA ALA A 95 -11.39 -17.28 11.19
C ALA A 95 -12.18 -17.15 9.87
N ALA A 96 -11.56 -16.66 8.79
CA ALA A 96 -12.20 -16.40 7.49
C ALA A 96 -12.04 -17.59 6.53
#